data_AF-A0A9E4E3U8-F1
#
_entry.id   AF-A0A9E4E3U8-F1
#
_cell.length_a   1.000
_cell.length_b   1.000
_cell.length_c   1.000
_cell.angle_alpha   90.00
_cell.angle_beta   90.00
_cell.angle_gamma   90.00
#
_symmetry.space_group_name_H-M   'P 1'
#
loop_
_entity.id
_entity.type
_entity.pdbx_description
1 polymer ?
#
loop_
_entity_poly.entity_id
_entity_poly.type
_entity_poly.pdbx_seq_one_letter_code
_entity_poly.pdbx_strand_id
1 'polypeptide(L)'
;MANAEGRYILIGVDEKNKIAKEFVDILDADGKADSIYKTCQQHIVTRIVKLKVKPYKLRLSAREVNLIIIHIPFSENRPHGFNSNGTLNFVKRYGDTTKEFQIEEFRHELLARHHLPFMDDIRGQLDRIESHTTIILKEIEENK
;
A
#
# COMPACT_ATOMS: atom_id res chain seq x y z
N MET A 1 -4.34 -3.06 -5.16
CA MET A 1 -3.07 -2.30 -5.00
C MET A 1 -2.83 -1.86 -3.56
N ALA A 2 -3.80 -1.24 -2.89
CA ALA A 2 -3.67 -0.88 -1.47
C ALA A 2 -3.45 -2.09 -0.54
N ASN A 3 -3.93 -3.28 -0.94
CA ASN A 3 -3.65 -4.57 -0.26
C ASN A 3 -2.24 -5.13 -0.52
N ALA A 4 -1.50 -4.55 -1.47
CA ALA A 4 -0.10 -4.88 -1.75
C ALA A 4 0.79 -3.73 -1.22
N GLU A 5 1.77 -3.30 -2.00
CA GLU A 5 2.75 -2.28 -1.60
C GLU A 5 2.29 -0.83 -1.86
N GLY A 6 1.09 -0.63 -2.43
CA GLY A 6 0.72 0.66 -3.00
C GLY A 6 1.52 0.98 -4.28
N ARG A 7 0.89 1.67 -5.24
CA ARG A 7 1.48 2.00 -6.55
C ARG A 7 0.72 3.16 -7.19
N TYR A 8 1.21 3.58 -8.36
CA TYR A 8 0.53 4.51 -9.24
C TYR A 8 -0.18 3.73 -10.36
N ILE A 9 -1.34 4.22 -10.78
CA ILE A 9 -1.98 3.86 -12.04
C ILE A 9 -1.97 5.11 -12.90
N LEU A 10 -1.50 4.96 -14.14
CA LEU A 10 -1.56 5.98 -15.16
C LEU A 10 -2.60 5.55 -16.20
N ILE A 11 -3.59 6.41 -16.42
CA ILE A 11 -4.62 6.20 -17.45
C ILE A 11 -4.33 7.18 -18.59
N GLY A 12 -4.53 6.71 -19.83
CA GLY A 12 -4.22 7.47 -21.05
C GLY A 12 -2.87 7.08 -21.67
N VAL A 13 -2.42 5.84 -21.43
CA VAL A 13 -1.23 5.27 -22.08
C VAL A 13 -1.66 4.02 -22.81
N ASP A 14 -1.35 3.94 -24.11
CA ASP A 14 -1.40 2.68 -24.84
C ASP A 14 -0.11 1.90 -24.57
N GLU A 15 -0.25 0.64 -24.18
CA GLU A 15 0.83 -0.21 -23.74
C GLU A 15 0.91 -1.45 -24.64
N LYS A 16 2.10 -1.72 -25.18
CA LYS A 16 2.38 -2.96 -25.93
C LYS A 16 3.63 -3.62 -25.36
N ASN A 17 3.48 -4.85 -24.89
CA ASN A 17 4.56 -5.64 -24.27
C ASN A 17 5.25 -4.92 -23.09
N LYS A 18 4.48 -4.30 -22.17
CA LYS A 18 5.02 -3.55 -21.02
C LYS A 18 5.83 -2.30 -21.36
N ILE A 19 5.65 -1.79 -22.58
CA ILE A 19 6.30 -0.57 -23.05
C ILE A 19 5.20 0.39 -23.48
N ALA A 20 5.20 1.59 -22.90
CA ALA A 20 4.35 2.69 -23.31
C ALA A 20 4.65 3.05 -24.77
N LYS A 21 3.63 2.97 -25.63
CA LYS A 21 3.73 3.27 -27.06
C LYS A 21 3.30 4.68 -27.37
N GLU A 22 2.16 5.08 -26.83
CA GLU A 22 1.61 6.41 -27.05
C GLU A 22 0.80 6.89 -25.85
N PHE A 23 0.70 8.21 -25.75
CA PHE A 23 -0.23 8.87 -24.84
C PHE A 23 -1.52 9.16 -25.57
N VAL A 24 -2.65 8.74 -24.99
CA VAL A 24 -3.99 8.93 -25.49
C VAL A 24 -4.67 10.01 -24.65
N ASP A 25 -5.18 11.05 -25.31
CA ASP A 25 -5.83 12.17 -24.64
C ASP A 25 -7.15 11.74 -23.99
N ILE A 26 -7.27 11.99 -22.70
CA ILE A 26 -8.50 11.77 -21.94
C ILE A 26 -9.34 13.04 -21.99
N LEU A 27 -10.33 13.03 -22.88
CA LEU A 27 -11.38 14.05 -22.88
C LEU A 27 -12.09 14.07 -21.52
N ASP A 28 -12.27 15.27 -20.97
CA ASP A 28 -12.82 15.52 -19.63
C ASP A 28 -12.08 14.74 -18.51
N ALA A 29 -10.74 14.90 -18.47
CA ALA A 29 -9.92 14.24 -17.46
C ALA A 29 -10.31 14.65 -16.02
N ASP A 30 -10.72 15.91 -15.81
CA ASP A 30 -11.19 16.42 -14.51
C ASP A 30 -12.46 15.68 -14.04
N GLY A 31 -13.51 15.64 -14.87
CA GLY A 31 -14.76 14.96 -14.53
C GLY A 31 -14.57 13.46 -14.32
N LYS A 32 -13.75 12.82 -15.15
CA LYS A 32 -13.40 11.39 -14.99
C LYS A 32 -12.58 11.12 -13.73
N ALA A 33 -11.61 11.97 -13.39
CA ALA A 33 -10.82 11.82 -12.18
C ALA A 33 -11.70 11.92 -10.91
N ASP A 34 -12.63 12.88 -10.86
CA ASP A 34 -13.59 13.03 -9.77
C ASP A 34 -14.55 11.84 -9.69
N SER A 35 -15.06 11.38 -10.83
CA SER A 35 -15.91 10.19 -10.91
C SER A 35 -15.21 8.94 -10.35
N ILE A 36 -13.97 8.66 -10.78
CA ILE A 36 -13.17 7.53 -10.27
C ILE A 36 -12.98 7.66 -8.75
N TYR A 37 -12.63 8.85 -8.26
CA TYR A 37 -12.45 9.07 -6.82
C TYR A 37 -13.74 8.77 -6.05
N LYS A 38 -14.89 9.26 -6.52
CA LYS A 38 -16.21 8.99 -5.92
C LYS A 38 -16.55 7.51 -5.93
N THR A 39 -16.30 6.81 -7.03
CA THR A 39 -16.51 5.36 -7.12
C THR A 39 -15.66 4.62 -6.08
N CYS A 40 -14.39 5.02 -5.90
CA CYS A 40 -13.55 4.44 -4.85
C CYS A 40 -14.11 4.70 -3.44
N GLN A 41 -14.63 5.90 -3.17
CA GLN A 41 -15.24 6.22 -1.87
C GLN A 41 -16.54 5.47 -1.60
N GLN A 42 -17.31 5.17 -2.65
CA GLN A 42 -18.59 4.46 -2.55
C GLN A 42 -18.42 2.96 -2.36
N HIS A 43 -17.50 2.34 -3.11
CA HIS A 43 -17.42 0.89 -3.19
C HIS A 43 -16.35 0.27 -2.29
N ILE A 44 -15.34 1.02 -1.86
CA ILE A 44 -14.29 0.50 -0.97
C ILE A 44 -14.76 0.67 0.48
N VAL A 45 -14.92 -0.45 1.19
CA VAL A 45 -15.47 -0.47 2.56
C VAL A 45 -14.57 0.26 3.54
N THR A 46 -13.28 -0.12 3.59
CA THR A 46 -12.28 0.57 4.41
C THR A 46 -11.60 1.62 3.57
N ARG A 47 -11.82 2.90 3.89
CA ARG A 47 -11.23 4.01 3.13
C ARG A 47 -9.71 3.88 3.04
N ILE A 48 -9.19 4.09 1.82
CA ILE A 48 -7.75 4.18 1.57
C ILE A 48 -7.30 5.61 1.91
N VAL A 49 -6.64 5.76 3.06
CA VAL A 49 -6.13 7.04 3.53
C VAL A 49 -5.10 7.58 2.52
N LYS A 50 -5.19 8.87 2.18
CA LYS A 50 -4.31 9.55 1.19
C LYS A 50 -4.39 9.01 -0.26
N LEU A 51 -5.46 8.30 -0.63
CA LEU A 51 -5.78 8.04 -2.03
C LEU A 51 -5.90 9.37 -2.78
N LYS A 52 -5.20 9.50 -3.92
CA LYS A 52 -5.33 10.67 -4.81
C LYS A 52 -5.67 10.20 -6.21
N VAL A 53 -6.67 10.83 -6.80
CA VAL A 53 -6.98 10.71 -8.23
C VAL A 53 -6.95 12.11 -8.78
N LYS A 54 -6.08 12.37 -9.75
CA LYS A 54 -5.90 13.71 -10.31
C LYS A 54 -5.73 13.66 -11.82
N PRO A 55 -6.32 14.62 -12.54
CA PRO A 55 -5.94 14.86 -13.92
C PRO A 55 -4.50 15.37 -13.97
N TYR A 56 -3.81 15.07 -15.05
CA TYR A 56 -2.44 15.47 -15.29
C TYR A 56 -2.28 15.92 -16.74
N LYS A 57 -1.80 17.14 -16.94
CA LYS A 57 -1.52 17.69 -18.26
C LYS A 57 -0.08 17.40 -18.63
N LEU A 58 0.10 16.55 -19.64
CA LEU A 58 1.40 16.25 -20.21
C LEU A 58 1.60 17.10 -21.46
N ARG A 59 2.61 17.99 -21.40
CA ARG A 59 3.03 18.77 -22.55
C ARG A 59 4.06 17.97 -23.34
N LEU A 60 3.71 17.57 -24.56
CA LEU A 60 4.60 16.98 -25.54
C LEU A 60 5.03 18.04 -26.56
N SER A 61 6.11 17.79 -27.29
CA SER A 61 6.72 18.79 -28.20
C SER A 61 5.75 19.39 -29.24
N ALA A 62 4.71 18.65 -29.62
CA ALA A 62 3.74 19.06 -30.64
C ALA A 62 2.28 19.13 -30.14
N ARG A 63 1.97 18.72 -28.91
CA ARG A 63 0.59 18.72 -28.37
C ARG A 63 0.54 18.65 -26.86
N GLU A 64 -0.56 19.11 -26.27
CA GLU A 64 -0.92 18.81 -24.88
C GLU A 64 -1.82 17.55 -24.85
N VAL A 65 -1.59 16.68 -23.87
CA VAL A 65 -2.38 15.47 -23.66
C VAL A 65 -2.80 15.42 -22.19
N ASN A 66 -4.08 15.18 -21.94
CA ASN A 66 -4.63 15.01 -20.61
C ASN A 66 -4.61 13.53 -20.23
N LEU A 67 -4.06 13.24 -19.05
CA LEU A 67 -3.95 11.92 -18.45
C LEU A 67 -4.63 11.92 -17.09
N ILE A 68 -4.82 10.75 -16.49
CA ILE A 68 -5.26 10.63 -15.10
C ILE A 68 -4.22 9.82 -14.33
N ILE A 69 -3.79 10.36 -13.19
CA ILE A 69 -2.89 9.70 -12.25
C ILE A 69 -3.68 9.32 -11.00
N ILE A 70 -3.68 8.02 -10.69
CA ILE A 70 -4.21 7.48 -9.45
C ILE A 70 -3.02 7.06 -8.59
N HIS A 71 -2.82 7.75 -7.48
CA HIS A 71 -1.86 7.34 -6.45
C HIS A 71 -2.59 6.55 -5.37
N ILE A 72 -2.28 5.25 -5.30
CA ILE A 72 -2.80 4.34 -4.28
C ILE A 72 -1.68 4.08 -3.28
N PRO A 73 -1.69 4.70 -2.10
CA PRO A 73 -0.63 4.52 -1.13
C PRO A 73 -0.63 3.10 -0.56
N PHE A 74 0.52 2.73 -0.02
CA PHE A 74 0.62 1.62 0.91
C PHE A 74 -0.33 1.83 2.09
N SER A 75 -0.93 0.75 2.59
CA SER A 75 -1.80 0.81 3.75
C SER A 75 -1.38 -0.18 4.82
N GLU A 76 -1.31 0.31 6.05
CA GLU A 76 -1.19 -0.56 7.23
C GLU A 76 -2.52 -1.22 7.58
N ASN A 77 -3.64 -0.58 7.23
CA ASN A 77 -5.00 -1.01 7.56
C ASN A 77 -5.57 -2.02 6.56
N ARG A 78 -4.71 -2.89 6.03
CA ARG A 78 -5.13 -3.99 5.14
C ARG A 78 -5.89 -5.06 5.96
N PRO A 79 -6.89 -5.74 5.38
CA PRO A 79 -7.27 -5.69 3.97
C PRO A 79 -8.38 -4.66 3.70
N HIS A 80 -8.28 -4.00 2.55
CA HIS A 80 -9.33 -3.19 1.96
C HIS A 80 -10.23 -4.08 1.09
N GLY A 81 -11.49 -4.22 1.50
CA GLY A 81 -12.53 -4.87 0.71
C GLY A 81 -13.29 -3.88 -0.16
N PHE A 82 -13.93 -4.39 -1.22
CA PHE A 82 -14.86 -3.63 -2.04
C PHE A 82 -16.17 -4.38 -2.25
N ASN A 83 -17.27 -3.64 -2.33
CA ASN A 83 -18.60 -4.19 -2.58
C ASN A 83 -18.90 -4.24 -4.08
N SER A 84 -19.18 -5.44 -4.57
CA SER A 84 -19.63 -5.70 -5.93
C SER A 84 -20.85 -6.61 -5.88
N ASN A 85 -21.99 -6.15 -6.41
CA ASN A 85 -23.25 -6.90 -6.46
C ASN A 85 -23.70 -7.47 -5.09
N GLY A 86 -23.52 -6.71 -4.01
CA GLY A 86 -23.90 -7.13 -2.66
C GLY A 86 -22.91 -8.07 -1.96
N THR A 87 -21.85 -8.48 -2.65
CA THR A 87 -20.78 -9.31 -2.08
C THR A 87 -19.56 -8.46 -1.73
N LEU A 88 -19.03 -8.67 -0.51
CA LEU A 88 -17.76 -8.09 -0.08
C LEU A 88 -16.61 -8.93 -0.63
N ASN A 89 -15.77 -8.31 -1.45
CA ASN A 89 -14.64 -8.96 -2.11
C ASN A 89 -13.32 -8.37 -1.65
N PHE A 90 -12.29 -9.20 -1.55
CA PHE A 90 -10.93 -8.78 -1.23
C PHE A 90 -9.99 -9.21 -2.34
N VAL A 91 -9.19 -8.28 -2.86
CA VAL A 91 -8.23 -8.58 -3.94
C VAL A 91 -6.87 -7.98 -3.66
N LYS A 92 -5.84 -8.66 -4.12
CA LYS A 92 -4.44 -8.23 -4.04
C LYS A 92 -3.79 -8.36 -5.42
N ARG A 93 -2.86 -7.45 -5.70
CA ARG A 93 -2.13 -7.43 -6.98
C ARG A 93 -0.78 -8.11 -6.78
N TYR A 94 -0.45 -9.04 -7.67
CA TYR A 94 0.82 -9.78 -7.75
C TYR A 94 1.43 -9.49 -9.12
N GLY A 95 2.41 -8.59 -9.16
CA GLY A 95 2.96 -8.09 -10.42
C GLY A 95 1.86 -7.49 -11.30
N ASP A 96 1.56 -8.16 -12.41
CA ASP A 96 0.56 -7.72 -13.40
C ASP A 96 -0.83 -8.34 -13.19
N THR A 97 -0.94 -9.34 -12.31
CA THR A 97 -2.20 -10.05 -12.07
C THR A 97 -2.87 -9.56 -10.80
N THR A 98 -4.20 -9.50 -10.82
CA THR A 98 -5.00 -9.29 -9.61
C THR A 98 -5.69 -10.60 -9.27
N LYS A 99 -5.52 -11.07 -8.03
CA LYS A 99 -6.13 -12.31 -7.53
C LYS A 99 -6.94 -12.00 -6.28
N GLU A 100 -7.88 -12.88 -5.98
CA GLU A 100 -8.60 -12.87 -4.71
C GLU A 100 -7.60 -13.00 -3.56
N PHE A 101 -7.75 -12.13 -2.56
CA PHE A 101 -6.87 -12.12 -1.41
C PHE A 101 -7.39 -13.13 -0.38
N GLN A 102 -6.72 -14.28 -0.32
CA GLN A 102 -7.11 -15.38 0.55
C GLN A 102 -6.86 -15.03 2.03
N ILE A 103 -7.78 -15.44 2.91
CA ILE A 103 -7.72 -15.10 4.34
C ILE A 103 -6.47 -15.65 5.04
N GLU A 104 -5.98 -16.81 4.62
CA GLU A 104 -4.76 -17.42 5.18
C GLU A 104 -3.50 -16.63 4.82
N GLU A 105 -3.46 -16.02 3.64
CA GLU A 105 -2.37 -15.15 3.23
C GLU A 105 -2.38 -13.86 4.05
N PHE A 106 -3.56 -13.30 4.30
CA PHE A 106 -3.70 -12.14 5.19
C PHE A 106 -3.23 -12.45 6.61
N ARG A 107 -3.61 -13.61 7.17
CA ARG A 107 -3.16 -14.04 8.50
C ARG A 107 -1.65 -14.14 8.58
N HIS A 108 -1.01 -14.76 7.59
CA HIS A 108 0.45 -14.84 7.52
C HIS A 108 1.11 -13.46 7.44
N GLU A 109 0.60 -12.56 6.61
CA GLU A 109 1.14 -11.20 6.51
C GLU A 109 0.97 -10.41 7.80
N LEU A 110 -0.18 -10.52 8.45
CA LEU A 110 -0.45 -9.84 9.71
C LEU A 110 0.52 -10.34 10.79
N LEU A 111 0.67 -11.66 10.91
CA LEU A 111 1.61 -12.27 11.86
C LEU A 111 3.05 -11.85 11.56
N ALA A 112 3.49 -11.87 10.30
CA ALA A 112 4.85 -11.46 9.94
C ALA A 112 5.14 -9.98 10.31
N ARG A 113 4.14 -9.09 10.18
CA ARG A 113 4.28 -7.67 10.56
C ARG A 113 4.36 -7.46 12.07
N HIS A 114 3.65 -8.27 12.86
CA HIS A 114 3.58 -8.09 14.31
C HIS A 114 4.57 -8.96 15.11
N HIS A 115 5.10 -10.03 14.52
CA HIS A 115 6.01 -10.94 15.22
C HIS A 115 7.45 -10.38 15.33
N LEU A 116 7.88 -9.53 14.39
CA LEU A 116 9.23 -8.94 14.40
C LEU A 116 9.40 -7.85 15.47
N PRO A 117 8.49 -6.85 15.61
CA PRO A 117 8.67 -5.79 16.60
C PRO A 117 8.60 -6.29 18.06
N PHE A 118 7.76 -7.30 18.32
CA PHE A 118 7.58 -7.85 19.66
C PHE A 118 8.81 -8.63 20.14
N MET A 119 9.43 -9.42 19.26
CA MET A 119 10.64 -10.18 19.60
C MET A 119 11.86 -9.27 19.77
N ASP A 120 11.96 -8.20 18.96
CA ASP A 120 13.03 -7.22 19.09
C ASP A 120 12.90 -6.40 20.39
N ASP A 121 11.68 -6.05 20.80
CA ASP A 121 11.43 -5.38 22.09
C ASP A 121 11.75 -6.29 23.28
N ILE A 122 11.31 -7.55 23.24
CA ILE A 122 11.65 -8.53 24.29
C ILE A 122 13.17 -8.75 24.37
N ARG A 123 13.85 -8.89 23.24
CA ARG A 123 15.30 -9.07 23.21
C ARG A 123 16.04 -7.86 23.75
N GLY A 124 15.61 -6.65 23.39
CA GLY A 124 16.16 -5.41 23.96
C GLY A 124 15.92 -5.28 25.47
N GLN A 125 14.79 -5.78 25.98
CA GLN A 125 14.54 -5.84 27.43
C GLN A 125 15.42 -6.88 28.14
N LEU A 126 15.61 -8.06 27.55
CA LEU A 126 16.48 -9.10 28.08
C LEU A 126 17.95 -8.65 28.12
N ASP A 127 18.46 -8.03 27.05
CA ASP A 127 19.83 -7.51 26.99
C ASP A 127 20.08 -6.44 28.08
N ARG A 128 19.07 -5.62 28.39
CA ARG A 128 19.13 -4.63 29.49
C ARG A 128 19.17 -5.28 30.87
N ILE A 129 18.41 -6.36 31.07
CA ILE A 129 18.40 -7.12 32.33
C ILE A 129 19.75 -7.81 32.54
N GLU A 130 20.31 -8.45 31.51
CA GLU A 130 21.64 -9.09 31.59
C GLU A 130 22.75 -8.08 31.88
N SER A 131 22.70 -6.92 31.22
CA SER A 131 23.66 -5.82 31.44
C SER A 131 23.59 -5.30 32.88
N HIS A 132 22.39 -5.05 33.41
CA HIS A 132 22.22 -4.63 34.81
C HIS A 132 22.71 -5.69 35.80
N THR A 133 22.40 -6.96 35.54
CA THR A 133 22.79 -8.06 36.44
C THR A 133 24.31 -8.21 36.49
N THR A 134 24.99 -8.02 35.36
CA THR A 134 26.46 -8.08 35.28
C THR A 134 27.13 -6.92 36.04
N ILE A 135 26.54 -5.72 35.99
CA ILE A 135 27.03 -4.56 36.75
C ILE A 135 26.89 -4.82 38.26
N ILE A 136 25.72 -5.28 38.70
CA ILE A 136 25.46 -5.58 40.11
C ILE A 136 26.41 -6.68 40.64
N LEU A 137 26.64 -7.72 39.85
CA LEU A 137 27.56 -8.81 40.24
C LEU A 137 29.00 -8.32 40.38
N LYS A 138 29.47 -7.43 39.49
CA LYS A 138 30.79 -6.79 39.61
C LYS A 138 30.93 -5.92 40.85
N GLU A 139 29.92 -5.09 41.15
CA GLU A 139 29.92 -4.24 42.35
C GLU A 139 29.95 -5.07 43.65
N ILE A 140 29.34 -6.25 43.65
CA ILE A 140 29.38 -7.18 44.80
C ILE A 140 30.76 -7.84 44.96
N GLU A 141 31.46 -8.12 43.86
CA GLU A 141 32.83 -8.69 43.89
C GLU A 141 33.88 -7.66 44.29
N GLU A 142 33.75 -6.40 43.88
CA GLU A 142 34.69 -5.31 44.22
C GLU A 142 34.56 -4.80 45.67
N ASN A 143 33.43 -5.09 46.34
CA ASN A 143 33.17 -4.72 47.75
C ASN A 143 33.41 -5.87 48.74
N LYS A 144 34.04 -6.97 48.32
CA LYS A 144 34.48 -8.08 49.19
C LYS A 144 35.99 -8.05 49.40
#